data_AF-A0A329QTU2-F1
#
_entry.id   AF-A0A329QTU2-F1
#
_cell.length_a   1.000
_cell.length_b   1.000
_cell.length_c   1.000
_cell.angle_alpha   90.00
_cell.angle_beta   90.00
_cell.angle_gamma   90.00
#
_symmetry.space_group_name_H-M   'P 1'
#
loop_
_entity.id
_entity.type
_entity.pdbx_description
1 polymer ?
#
loop_
_entity_poly.entity_id
_entity_poly.type
_entity_poly.pdbx_seq_one_letter_code
_entity_poly.pdbx_strand_id
1 'polypeptide(L)'
;MTDERQEYVDEMVRRRGYVLDYHRVMAAHDLPVLKATDGLVSAAYLDQRLLDRRTKELLFILSLTVMRAERHHITSHIRVALRHGVSAQEILEAIEIALPEAGVVAFQHGFDVWREVVGAEGIDPSPGATDQEGRAN
;
A
#
# COMPACT_ATOMS: atom_id res chain seq x y z
N MET A 1 -7.00 40.87 -1.74
CA MET A 1 -7.40 39.56 -2.27
C MET A 1 -6.32 38.58 -1.88
N THR A 2 -6.63 37.60 -1.05
CA THR A 2 -5.72 36.49 -0.74
C THR A 2 -5.45 35.71 -2.03
N ASP A 3 -4.19 35.34 -2.28
CA ASP A 3 -3.83 34.49 -3.41
C ASP A 3 -4.47 33.12 -3.20
N GLU A 4 -5.32 32.69 -4.15
CA GLU A 4 -6.02 31.39 -4.13
C GLU A 4 -5.06 30.23 -3.86
N ARG A 5 -3.82 30.31 -4.38
CA ARG A 5 -2.77 29.30 -4.17
C ARG A 5 -2.39 29.19 -2.70
N GLN A 6 -2.20 30.33 -2.03
CA GLN A 6 -1.83 30.37 -0.62
C GLN A 6 -2.99 29.87 0.25
N GLU A 7 -4.20 30.31 -0.05
CA GLU A 7 -5.40 29.89 0.70
C GLU A 7 -5.60 28.37 0.63
N TYR A 8 -5.35 27.76 -0.54
CA TYR A 8 -5.45 26.31 -0.71
C TYR A 8 -4.41 25.54 0.10
N VAL A 9 -3.15 26.01 0.15
CA VAL A 9 -2.10 25.38 0.96
C VAL A 9 -2.41 25.50 2.46
N ASP A 10 -2.90 26.66 2.89
CA ASP A 10 -3.30 26.88 4.29
C ASP A 10 -4.47 25.97 4.70
N GLU A 11 -5.46 25.81 3.81
CA GLU A 11 -6.58 24.88 4.02
C GLU A 11 -6.09 23.44 4.12
N MET A 12 -5.14 23.02 3.29
CA MET A 12 -4.59 21.68 3.32
C MET A 12 -3.93 21.35 4.67
N VAL A 13 -3.13 22.28 5.23
CA VAL A 13 -2.56 22.11 6.58
C VAL A 13 -3.67 22.04 7.62
N ARG A 14 -4.68 22.90 7.56
CA ARG A 14 -5.80 22.89 8.52
C ARG A 14 -6.57 21.56 8.49
N ARG A 15 -6.81 21.01 7.30
CA ARG A 15 -7.57 19.75 7.13
C ARG A 15 -6.77 18.50 7.51
N ARG A 16 -5.45 18.50 7.27
CA ARG A 16 -4.63 17.27 7.33
C ARG A 16 -3.56 17.27 8.41
N GLY A 17 -3.24 18.44 8.97
CA GLY A 17 -2.14 18.64 9.92
C GLY A 17 -0.76 18.74 9.28
N TYR A 18 -0.64 18.66 7.95
CA TYR A 18 0.63 18.76 7.24
C TYR A 18 0.47 19.21 5.77
N VAL A 19 1.55 19.73 5.21
CA VAL A 19 1.78 19.87 3.76
C VAL A 19 3.20 19.41 3.45
N LEU A 20 3.34 18.62 2.39
CA LEU A 20 4.63 18.19 1.86
C LEU A 20 5.22 19.27 0.95
N ASP A 21 6.52 19.20 0.71
CA ASP A 21 7.23 20.17 -0.12
C ASP A 21 6.61 20.28 -1.52
N TYR A 22 6.32 19.14 -2.15
CA TYR A 22 5.71 19.12 -3.48
C TYR A 22 4.34 19.79 -3.52
N HIS A 23 3.54 19.78 -2.43
CA HIS A 23 2.26 20.51 -2.40
C HIS A 23 2.49 22.01 -2.55
N ARG A 24 3.53 22.55 -1.89
CA ARG A 24 3.85 23.99 -1.93
C ARG A 24 4.31 24.39 -3.33
N VAL A 25 5.19 23.59 -3.93
CA VAL A 25 5.72 23.82 -5.29
C VAL A 25 4.59 23.70 -6.32
N MET A 26 3.77 22.65 -6.23
CA MET A 26 2.62 22.47 -7.13
C MET A 26 1.59 23.59 -6.97
N ALA A 27 1.31 24.07 -5.75
CA ALA A 27 0.40 25.21 -5.59
C ALA A 27 0.90 26.45 -6.32
N ALA A 28 2.22 26.71 -6.28
CA ALA A 28 2.85 27.83 -6.98
C ALA A 28 2.80 27.68 -8.51
N HIS A 29 3.04 26.47 -9.03
CA HIS A 29 3.30 26.26 -10.46
C HIS A 29 2.15 25.60 -11.24
N ASP A 30 1.32 24.77 -10.60
CA ASP A 30 0.21 24.03 -11.23
C ASP A 30 -0.89 23.67 -10.20
N LEU A 31 -1.63 24.70 -9.76
CA LEU A 31 -2.72 24.54 -8.80
C LEU A 31 -3.85 23.60 -9.29
N PRO A 32 -4.27 23.62 -10.57
CA PRO A 32 -5.28 22.67 -11.06
C PRO A 32 -4.89 21.21 -10.87
N VAL A 33 -3.66 20.82 -11.21
CA VAL A 33 -3.19 19.44 -11.01
C VAL A 33 -3.07 19.12 -9.52
N LEU A 34 -2.57 20.05 -8.69
CA LEU A 34 -2.55 19.86 -7.24
C LEU A 34 -3.95 19.53 -6.70
N LYS A 35 -4.97 20.32 -7.06
CA LYS A 35 -6.34 20.11 -6.62
C LYS A 35 -6.89 18.74 -7.05
N ALA A 36 -6.59 18.31 -8.27
CA ALA A 36 -7.02 17.00 -8.78
C ALA A 36 -6.35 15.85 -8.01
N THR A 37 -5.03 15.90 -7.83
CA THR A 37 -4.28 14.88 -7.07
C THR A 37 -4.71 14.86 -5.61
N ASP A 38 -4.92 16.03 -5.01
CA ASP A 38 -5.39 16.18 -3.64
C ASP A 38 -6.76 15.55 -3.41
N GLY A 39 -7.67 15.73 -4.37
CA GLY A 39 -8.99 15.10 -4.38
C GLY A 39 -8.91 13.58 -4.46
N LEU A 40 -8.05 13.04 -5.32
CA LEU A 40 -7.82 11.60 -5.42
C LEU A 40 -7.30 11.02 -4.09
N VAL A 41 -6.27 11.65 -3.50
CA VAL A 41 -5.71 11.22 -2.21
C VAL A 41 -6.76 11.31 -1.09
N SER A 42 -7.63 12.34 -1.11
CA SER A 42 -8.73 12.44 -0.16
C SER A 42 -9.67 11.24 -0.29
N ALA A 43 -10.21 11.01 -1.49
CA ALA A 43 -11.22 9.99 -1.73
C ALA A 43 -10.70 8.55 -1.57
N ALA A 44 -9.43 8.29 -1.88
CA ALA A 44 -8.83 6.96 -1.79
C ALA A 44 -8.28 6.65 -0.39
N TYR A 45 -7.68 7.63 0.28
CA TYR A 45 -6.88 7.39 1.48
C TYR A 45 -7.36 8.13 2.72
N LEU A 46 -7.57 9.46 2.65
CA LEU A 46 -7.86 10.26 3.84
C LEU A 46 -9.31 10.12 4.34
N ASP A 47 -10.28 10.16 3.43
CA ASP A 47 -11.70 10.17 3.79
C ASP A 47 -12.14 8.78 4.27
N GLN A 48 -12.90 8.74 5.36
CA GLN A 48 -13.49 7.50 5.84
C GLN A 48 -14.51 6.97 4.83
N ARG A 49 -14.34 5.70 4.44
CA ARG A 49 -15.24 4.96 3.56
C ARG A 49 -15.50 3.58 4.18
N LEU A 50 -15.62 2.54 3.36
CA LEU A 50 -15.80 1.17 3.86
C LEU A 50 -14.56 0.65 4.59
N LEU A 51 -13.36 0.94 4.09
CA LEU A 51 -12.12 0.63 4.77
C LEU A 51 -11.79 1.74 5.76
N ASP A 52 -11.60 1.35 7.02
CA ASP A 52 -11.20 2.26 8.08
C ASP A 52 -9.72 2.65 7.97
N ARG A 53 -9.33 3.64 8.77
CA ARG A 53 -7.96 4.16 8.75
C ARG A 53 -6.94 3.09 9.15
N ARG A 54 -7.27 2.21 10.11
CA ARG A 54 -6.42 1.11 10.56
C ARG A 54 -6.09 0.17 9.39
N THR A 55 -7.12 -0.30 8.70
CA THR A 55 -7.00 -1.22 7.55
C THR A 55 -6.21 -0.57 6.42
N LYS A 56 -6.51 0.69 6.10
CA LYS A 56 -5.78 1.43 5.06
C LYS A 56 -4.29 1.53 5.36
N GLU A 57 -3.90 1.83 6.60
CA GLU A 57 -2.47 1.90 6.94
C GLU A 57 -1.77 0.53 6.84
N LEU A 58 -2.42 -0.57 7.24
CA LEU A 58 -1.87 -1.92 7.04
C LEU A 58 -1.64 -2.23 5.56
N LEU A 59 -2.61 -1.91 4.70
CA LEU A 59 -2.48 -2.09 3.23
C LEU A 59 -1.36 -1.21 2.64
N PHE A 60 -1.21 0.02 3.12
CA PHE A 60 -0.12 0.90 2.70
C PHE A 60 1.24 0.34 3.13
N ILE A 61 1.37 -0.12 4.38
CA ILE A 61 2.61 -0.72 4.88
C ILE A 61 2.99 -1.96 4.08
N LEU A 62 2.04 -2.87 3.83
CA LEU A 62 2.26 -4.05 2.98
C LEU A 62 2.70 -3.64 1.57
N SER A 63 1.97 -2.74 0.91
CA SER A 63 2.29 -2.29 -0.45
C SER A 63 3.67 -1.63 -0.54
N LEU A 64 4.00 -0.74 0.39
CA LEU A 64 5.32 -0.10 0.44
C LEU A 64 6.45 -1.10 0.71
N THR A 65 6.18 -2.14 1.49
CA THR A 65 7.13 -3.23 1.76
C THR A 65 7.40 -4.02 0.49
N VAL A 66 6.35 -4.45 -0.22
CA VAL A 66 6.46 -5.19 -1.51
C VAL A 66 7.19 -4.36 -2.56
N MET A 67 6.90 -3.05 -2.64
CA MET A 67 7.57 -2.13 -3.58
C MET A 67 9.00 -1.76 -3.17
N ARG A 68 9.49 -2.21 -2.00
CA ARG A 68 10.80 -1.83 -1.45
C ARG A 68 10.98 -0.32 -1.35
N ALA A 69 9.94 0.37 -0.88
CA ALA A 69 9.93 1.82 -0.77
C ALA A 69 11.00 2.32 0.20
N GLU A 70 11.37 3.59 0.04
CA GLU A 70 12.33 4.26 0.91
C GLU A 70 11.94 4.19 2.39
N ARG A 71 12.96 4.04 3.26
CA ARG A 71 12.79 3.85 4.72
C ARG A 71 11.83 4.87 5.34
N HIS A 72 11.95 6.12 4.94
CA HIS A 72 11.18 7.21 5.55
C HIS A 72 9.67 7.13 5.21
N HIS A 73 9.31 6.62 4.02
CA HIS A 73 7.91 6.39 3.65
C HIS A 73 7.27 5.31 4.52
N ILE A 74 7.92 4.14 4.63
CA ILE A 74 7.45 3.03 5.47
C ILE A 74 7.34 3.48 6.93
N THR A 75 8.36 4.20 7.43
CA THR A 75 8.39 4.73 8.80
C THR A 75 7.20 5.67 9.07
N SER A 76 6.83 6.51 8.10
CA SER A 76 5.70 7.43 8.26
C SER A 76 4.39 6.67 8.46
N HIS A 77 4.10 5.69 7.61
CA HIS A 77 2.88 4.90 7.67
C HIS A 77 2.79 4.03 8.93
N ILE A 78 3.89 3.41 9.36
CA ILE A 78 3.95 2.69 10.64
C ILE A 78 3.57 3.62 11.81
N ARG A 79 4.11 4.84 11.85
CA ARG A 79 3.78 5.81 12.91
C ARG A 79 2.31 6.25 12.86
N VAL A 80 1.74 6.39 11.66
CA VAL A 80 0.31 6.72 11.51
C VAL A 80 -0.55 5.55 11.99
N ALA A 81 -0.25 4.32 11.59
CA ALA A 81 -0.95 3.11 12.03
C ALA A 81 -1.00 3.01 13.56
N LEU A 82 0.16 3.17 14.22
CA LEU A 82 0.26 3.15 15.68
C LEU A 82 -0.61 4.24 16.33
N ARG A 83 -0.62 5.47 15.78
CA ARG A 83 -1.49 6.55 16.29
C ARG A 83 -2.98 6.25 16.13
N HIS A 84 -3.36 5.43 15.15
CA HIS A 84 -4.73 4.96 14.95
C HIS A 84 -5.04 3.63 15.68
N GLY A 85 -4.16 3.20 16.58
CA GLY A 85 -4.38 2.07 17.47
C GLY A 85 -4.08 0.70 16.87
N VAL A 86 -3.48 0.65 15.67
CA VAL A 86 -2.94 -0.61 15.13
C VAL A 86 -1.77 -1.03 16.00
N SER A 87 -1.72 -2.29 16.42
CA SER A 87 -0.64 -2.83 17.24
C SER A 87 0.62 -3.09 16.41
N ALA A 88 1.78 -3.16 17.09
CA ALA A 88 3.03 -3.57 16.46
C ALA A 88 2.94 -4.99 15.86
N GLN A 89 2.13 -5.87 16.46
CA GLN A 89 1.91 -7.23 15.99
C GLN A 89 1.08 -7.26 14.71
N GLU A 90 -0.04 -6.53 14.62
CA GLU A 90 -0.82 -6.40 13.37
C GLU A 90 0.04 -5.85 12.22
N ILE A 91 0.95 -4.91 12.50
CA ILE A 91 1.89 -4.36 11.52
C ILE A 91 2.89 -5.42 11.06
N LEU A 92 3.43 -6.22 11.99
CA LEU A 92 4.34 -7.31 11.66
C LEU A 92 3.65 -8.36 10.79
N GLU A 93 2.44 -8.78 11.15
CA GLU A 93 1.65 -9.75 10.37
C GLU A 93 1.36 -9.23 8.96
N ALA A 94 1.06 -7.94 8.80
CA ALA A 94 0.92 -7.33 7.47
C ALA A 94 2.23 -7.34 6.67
N ILE A 95 3.40 -7.19 7.31
CA ILE A 95 4.71 -7.29 6.65
C ILE A 95 5.02 -8.75 6.28
N GLU A 96 4.66 -9.72 7.12
CA GLU A 96 4.87 -11.15 6.86
C GLU A 96 4.12 -11.64 5.62
N ILE A 97 2.95 -11.07 5.31
CA ILE A 97 2.20 -11.32 4.07
C ILE A 97 3.04 -10.99 2.82
N ALA A 98 4.01 -10.08 2.90
CA ALA A 98 4.90 -9.79 1.78
C ALA A 98 5.81 -10.99 1.40
N LEU A 99 6.04 -11.95 2.30
CA LEU A 99 6.85 -13.14 2.01
C LEU A 99 6.24 -14.00 0.90
N PRO A 100 4.97 -14.48 1.01
CA PRO A 100 4.35 -15.20 -0.10
C PRO A 100 4.14 -14.29 -1.33
N GLU A 101 3.70 -13.05 -1.15
CA GLU A 101 3.34 -12.19 -2.30
C GLU A 101 4.55 -11.75 -3.13
N ALA A 102 5.66 -11.35 -2.50
CA ALA A 102 6.84 -10.89 -3.21
C ALA A 102 7.92 -11.98 -3.36
N GLY A 103 8.02 -12.88 -2.37
CA GLY A 103 9.04 -13.94 -2.35
C GLY A 103 8.65 -15.16 -3.18
N VAL A 104 7.46 -15.74 -2.93
CA VAL A 104 7.02 -16.94 -3.67
C VAL A 104 6.75 -16.62 -5.12
N VAL A 105 6.15 -15.46 -5.44
CA VAL A 105 5.94 -15.04 -6.84
C VAL A 105 7.27 -14.86 -7.58
N ALA A 106 8.29 -14.27 -6.93
CA ALA A 106 9.62 -14.16 -7.52
C ALA A 106 10.25 -15.54 -7.77
N PHE A 107 10.10 -16.47 -6.83
CA PHE A 107 10.53 -17.86 -6.99
C PHE A 107 9.80 -18.54 -8.14
N GLN A 108 8.47 -18.48 -8.18
CA GLN A 108 7.63 -19.12 -9.20
C GLN A 108 8.01 -18.63 -10.59
N HIS A 109 8.22 -17.32 -10.75
CA HIS A 109 8.65 -16.77 -12.03
C HIS A 109 10.01 -17.32 -12.47
N GLY A 110 11.01 -17.35 -11.58
CA GLY A 110 12.31 -17.95 -11.89
C GLY A 110 12.22 -19.46 -12.18
N PHE A 111 11.40 -20.17 -11.42
CA PHE A 111 11.14 -21.60 -11.60
C PHE A 111 10.48 -21.91 -12.94
N ASP A 112 9.48 -21.13 -13.35
CA ASP A 112 8.78 -21.32 -14.62
C ASP A 112 9.72 -21.12 -15.82
N VAL A 113 10.56 -20.08 -15.77
CA VAL A 113 11.59 -19.85 -16.79
C VAL A 113 12.60 -20.99 -16.82
N TRP A 114 13.07 -21.45 -15.66
CA TRP A 114 13.97 -22.60 -15.57
C TRP A 114 13.33 -23.84 -16.20
N ARG A 115 12.10 -24.16 -15.80
CA ARG A 115 11.34 -25.32 -16.26
C ARG A 115 11.22 -25.33 -17.78
N GLU A 116 10.92 -24.18 -18.37
CA GLU A 116 10.84 -24.00 -19.82
C GLU A 116 12.19 -24.28 -20.50
N VAL A 117 13.28 -23.69 -19.99
CA VAL A 117 14.63 -23.82 -20.60
C VAL A 117 15.14 -25.26 -20.54
N VAL A 118 14.89 -25.98 -19.44
CA VAL A 118 15.40 -27.35 -19.27
C VAL A 118 14.42 -28.44 -19.72
N GLY A 119 13.20 -28.07 -20.12
CA GLY A 119 12.14 -29.02 -20.47
C GLY A 119 11.71 -29.91 -19.30
N ALA A 120 11.64 -29.36 -18.08
CA ALA A 120 11.25 -30.14 -16.91
C ALA A 120 9.73 -30.33 -16.85
N GLU A 121 9.28 -31.58 -16.70
CA GLU A 121 7.86 -31.93 -16.56
C GLU A 121 7.49 -32.22 -15.10
N GLY A 122 6.25 -31.89 -14.74
CA GLY A 122 5.68 -32.17 -13.41
C GLY A 122 5.06 -33.56 -13.32
N ILE A 123 4.61 -33.93 -12.12
CA ILE A 123 3.85 -35.15 -11.87
C ILE A 123 2.44 -34.75 -11.44
N ASP A 124 1.42 -35.33 -12.09
CA ASP A 124 0.02 -35.08 -11.73
C ASP A 124 -0.35 -35.77 -10.39
N PRO A 125 -1.27 -35.19 -9.60
CA PRO A 125 -1.81 -35.86 -8.43
C PRO A 125 -2.47 -37.19 -8.78
N SER A 126 -2.31 -38.20 -7.93
CA SER A 126 -2.99 -39.49 -8.08
C SER A 126 -4.52 -39.32 -8.09
N PRO A 127 -5.25 -40.16 -8.86
CA PRO A 127 -6.72 -40.18 -8.79
C PRO A 127 -7.21 -40.40 -7.35
N GLY A 128 -8.04 -39.48 -6.84
CA GLY A 128 -8.60 -39.55 -5.48
C GLY A 128 -7.79 -38.80 -4.39
N ALA A 129 -6.71 -38.09 -4.73
CA ALA A 129 -5.90 -37.35 -3.74
C ALA A 129 -6.59 -36.11 -3.12
N THR A 130 -7.77 -35.71 -3.61
CA THR A 130 -8.50 -34.55 -3.11
C THR A 130 -9.73 -34.98 -2.31
N ASP A 131 -9.54 -35.18 -1.01
CA ASP A 131 -10.64 -35.16 -0.05
C ASP A 131 -10.89 -33.70 0.35
N GLN A 132 -11.85 -33.03 -0.29
CA GLN A 132 -12.28 -31.70 0.14
C GLN A 132 -13.25 -31.78 1.32
N GLU A 133 -12.81 -32.37 2.43
CA GLU A 133 -13.45 -32.17 3.74
C GLU A 133 -12.51 -31.32 4.60
N GLY A 134 -12.84 -30.03 4.77
CA GLY A 134 -12.20 -29.25 5.85
C GLY A 134 -11.68 -27.84 5.53
N ARG A 135 -12.07 -27.19 4.44
CA ARG A 135 -11.90 -25.72 4.33
C ARG A 135 -13.21 -25.01 4.62
N ALA A 136 -13.63 -25.09 5.88
CA ALA A 136 -14.62 -24.19 6.46
C ALA A 136 -13.88 -23.14 7.31
N ASN A 137 -13.63 -21.98 6.68
CA ASN A 137 -13.85 -20.62 7.19
C ASN A 137 -13.11 -19.63 6.29
#